data_AF-A0A968NVR9-F1
#
_entry.id   AF-A0A968NVR9-F1
#
_cell.length_a   1.000
_cell.length_b   1.000
_cell.length_c   1.000
_cell.angle_alpha   90.00
_cell.angle_beta   90.00
_cell.angle_gamma   90.00
#
_symmetry.space_group_name_H-M   'P 1'
#
loop_
_entity.id
_entity.type
_entity.pdbx_description
1 polymer ?
#
loop_
_entity_poly.entity_id
_entity_poly.type
_entity_poly.pdbx_seq_one_letter_code
_entity_poly.pdbx_strand_id
1 'polypeptide(L)'
;MNAIALRQFLRILLKSLSADRPAAAPGGGEAIVPVSDAPLILPPFGGELGHEVRSFLGRVEPWLRSGWKILAKRPDLYPSGTAIVDSAYFAQESALLQKYGAVRLGLSYHIPAAGSAQPASIASLTIALSQLPQPIRLNVQNIRDLLQEAQFESELRSLFAPYLLRRDRPLTNWDTTLLSVTNFLSYEHLADFTNIVVPSYRPSAFEQPIATCDPHVGVQLRSRSEWSPDRNSNPQRVLTWAKQAAAHLQLPILIYGHPQGAYLPEGLIHTADRGVENLLRRELGFCGSVRLCLRPIAAGQI
;
A
#
# COMPACT_ATOMS: atom_id res chain seq x y z
N MET A 1 -23.72 9.47 13.89
CA MET A 1 -22.49 8.69 13.60
C MET A 1 -22.50 8.32 12.13
N ASN A 2 -21.44 8.64 11.36
CA ASN A 2 -21.34 8.24 9.95
C ASN A 2 -21.30 6.70 9.83
N ALA A 3 -21.92 6.13 8.79
CA ALA A 3 -21.92 4.70 8.47
C ALA A 3 -20.51 4.06 8.52
N ILE A 4 -19.47 4.80 8.13
CA ILE A 4 -18.07 4.36 8.20
C ILE A 4 -17.63 4.15 9.66
N ALA A 5 -17.89 5.12 10.54
CA ALA A 5 -17.54 5.04 11.95
C ALA A 5 -18.30 3.91 12.67
N LEU A 6 -19.57 3.70 12.31
CA LEU A 6 -20.36 2.57 12.79
C LEU A 6 -19.76 1.23 12.32
N ARG A 7 -19.35 1.11 11.05
CA ARG A 7 -18.69 -0.09 10.53
C ARG A 7 -17.40 -0.40 11.28
N GLN A 8 -16.56 0.62 11.51
CA GLN A 8 -15.32 0.48 12.29
C GLN A 8 -15.60 -0.01 13.70
N PHE A 9 -16.54 0.62 14.40
CA PHE A 9 -16.96 0.23 15.74
C PHE A 9 -17.43 -1.22 15.78
N LEU A 10 -18.30 -1.62 14.85
CA LEU A 10 -18.80 -3.00 14.77
C LEU A 10 -17.67 -4.01 14.54
N ARG A 11 -16.67 -3.71 13.71
CA ARG A 11 -15.52 -4.61 13.51
C ARG A 11 -14.66 -4.73 14.76
N ILE A 12 -14.40 -3.63 15.47
CA ILE A 12 -13.67 -3.67 16.76
C ILE A 12 -14.44 -4.52 17.78
N LEU A 13 -15.77 -4.36 17.84
CA LEU A 13 -16.63 -5.15 18.72
C LEU A 13 -16.59 -6.64 18.33
N LEU A 14 -16.75 -6.97 17.05
CA LEU A 14 -16.71 -8.35 16.57
C LEU A 14 -15.36 -9.01 16.81
N LYS A 15 -14.23 -8.29 16.65
CA LYS A 15 -12.90 -8.80 17.04
C LYS A 15 -12.83 -9.12 18.52
N SER A 16 -13.38 -8.26 19.36
CA SER A 16 -13.38 -8.43 20.82
C SER A 16 -14.25 -9.61 21.26
N LEU A 17 -15.33 -9.88 20.52
CA LEU A 17 -16.25 -11.01 20.76
C LEU A 17 -15.74 -12.33 20.17
N SER A 18 -15.00 -12.29 19.06
CA SER A 18 -14.46 -13.47 18.37
C SER A 18 -13.10 -13.90 18.91
N ALA A 19 -12.49 -13.09 19.77
CA ALA A 19 -11.33 -13.51 20.53
C ALA A 19 -11.80 -14.56 21.55
N ASP A 20 -11.77 -15.83 21.15
CA ASP A 20 -11.47 -16.90 22.11
C ASP A 20 -10.14 -16.52 22.74
N ARG A 21 -10.18 -15.74 23.83
CA ARG A 21 -9.02 -15.59 24.68
C ARG A 21 -8.80 -17.01 25.21
N PRO A 22 -7.73 -17.74 24.84
CA PRO A 22 -7.34 -18.84 25.69
C PRO A 22 -7.29 -18.24 27.09
N ALA A 23 -8.03 -18.83 28.04
CA ALA A 23 -7.98 -18.41 29.43
C ALA A 23 -6.51 -18.21 29.74
N ALA A 24 -6.12 -16.97 30.07
CA ALA A 24 -4.73 -16.66 30.37
C ALA A 24 -4.30 -17.74 31.34
N ALA A 25 -3.36 -18.60 30.92
CA ALA A 25 -2.95 -19.73 31.73
C ALA A 25 -2.65 -19.14 33.12
N PRO A 26 -3.22 -19.68 34.21
CA PRO A 26 -2.97 -19.16 35.55
C PRO A 26 -1.49 -19.37 35.84
N GLY A 27 -0.69 -18.35 35.56
CA GLY A 27 0.78 -18.44 35.46
C GLY A 27 1.43 -17.60 34.36
N GLY A 28 0.68 -16.98 33.45
CA GLY A 28 1.21 -16.07 32.44
C GLY A 28 1.57 -14.72 33.04
N GLY A 29 2.70 -14.62 33.74
CA GLY A 29 3.40 -13.33 33.81
C GLY A 29 3.50 -12.80 32.38
N GLU A 30 3.19 -11.52 32.16
CA GLU A 30 3.42 -10.87 30.87
C GLU A 30 4.79 -11.36 30.38
N ALA A 31 4.81 -12.13 29.29
CA ALA A 31 6.05 -12.54 28.69
C ALA A 31 6.63 -11.25 28.14
N ILE A 32 7.34 -10.53 29.00
CA ILE A 32 8.09 -9.35 28.69
C ILE A 32 9.11 -9.86 27.68
N VAL A 33 8.81 -9.66 26.41
CA VAL A 33 9.76 -9.92 25.34
C VAL A 33 10.98 -9.06 25.68
N PRO A 34 12.16 -9.68 25.87
CA PRO A 34 13.35 -8.95 26.30
C PRO A 34 13.61 -7.76 25.37
N VAL A 35 14.11 -6.66 25.94
CA VAL A 35 14.60 -5.52 25.14
C VAL A 35 15.67 -6.09 24.22
N SER A 36 15.39 -6.10 22.93
CA SER A 36 16.25 -6.68 21.91
C SER A 36 16.97 -5.56 21.20
N ASP A 37 18.28 -5.72 20.96
CA ASP A 37 19.06 -4.88 20.05
C ASP A 37 18.56 -4.94 18.59
N ALA A 38 17.56 -5.77 18.31
CA ALA A 38 16.90 -5.82 17.02
C ALA A 38 16.37 -4.43 16.63
N PRO A 39 16.33 -4.10 15.33
CA PRO A 39 15.76 -2.86 14.85
C PRO A 39 14.24 -2.77 15.08
N LEU A 40 13.74 -1.57 15.38
CA LEU A 40 12.30 -1.28 15.42
C LEU A 40 11.74 -1.32 13.99
N ILE A 41 10.65 -2.07 13.78
CA ILE A 41 10.12 -2.34 12.43
C ILE A 41 8.76 -1.64 12.23
N LEU A 42 8.63 -0.89 11.15
CA LEU A 42 7.37 -0.37 10.62
C LEU A 42 6.65 -1.44 9.79
N PRO A 43 5.30 -1.49 9.80
CA PRO A 43 4.54 -2.40 8.97
C PRO A 43 4.85 -2.23 7.48
N PRO A 44 4.69 -3.30 6.68
CA PRO A 44 4.97 -3.23 5.27
C PRO A 44 4.00 -2.30 4.55
N PHE A 45 4.55 -1.46 3.68
CA PHE A 45 3.74 -0.65 2.79
C PHE A 45 3.28 -1.47 1.58
N GLY A 46 1.96 -1.48 1.35
CA GLY A 46 1.34 -2.31 0.31
C GLY A 46 1.43 -1.74 -1.10
N GLY A 47 1.38 -0.42 -1.23
CA GLY A 47 1.39 0.32 -2.49
C GLY A 47 2.79 0.51 -3.04
N GLU A 48 3.39 -0.51 -3.65
CA GLU A 48 4.71 -0.36 -4.30
C GLU A 48 4.61 0.31 -5.69
N LEU A 49 3.83 1.38 -5.81
CA LEU A 49 3.73 2.22 -7.00
C LEU A 49 4.33 3.61 -6.71
N GLY A 50 5.14 4.13 -7.64
CA GLY A 50 6.10 5.21 -7.36
C GLY A 50 5.57 6.47 -6.64
N HIS A 51 4.36 6.95 -6.93
CA HIS A 51 3.77 8.10 -6.19
C HIS A 51 3.47 7.74 -4.73
N GLU A 52 2.95 6.54 -4.51
CA GLU A 52 2.54 6.04 -3.20
C GLU A 52 3.79 5.83 -2.33
N VAL A 53 4.87 5.30 -2.90
CA VAL A 53 6.17 5.14 -2.22
C VAL A 53 6.78 6.48 -1.84
N ARG A 54 6.80 7.48 -2.74
CA ARG A 54 7.34 8.82 -2.42
C ARG A 54 6.58 9.47 -1.26
N SER A 55 5.25 9.46 -1.32
CA SER A 55 4.40 10.07 -0.30
C SER A 55 4.48 9.34 1.04
N PHE A 56 4.63 8.00 1.00
CA PHE A 56 4.88 7.21 2.20
C PHE A 56 6.25 7.51 2.80
N LEU A 57 7.33 7.45 1.99
CA LEU A 57 8.72 7.70 2.41
C LEU A 57 8.89 9.06 3.08
N GLY A 58 8.37 10.13 2.49
CA GLY A 58 8.48 11.48 3.06
C GLY A 58 7.84 11.58 4.45
N ARG A 59 6.86 10.74 4.74
CA ARG A 59 6.20 10.72 6.05
C ARG A 59 6.91 9.81 7.04
N VAL A 60 7.35 8.63 6.63
CA VAL A 60 8.05 7.70 7.55
C VAL A 60 9.52 8.05 7.77
N GLU A 61 10.07 8.97 6.98
CA GLU A 61 11.45 9.44 7.07
C GLU A 61 11.94 9.78 8.50
N PRO A 62 11.21 10.50 9.36
CA PRO A 62 11.63 10.76 10.74
C PRO A 62 11.89 9.48 11.56
N TRP A 63 11.09 8.44 11.32
CA TRP A 63 11.29 7.13 11.95
C TRP A 63 12.55 6.45 11.40
N LEU A 64 12.75 6.48 10.08
CA LEU A 64 13.95 5.90 9.45
C LEU A 64 15.24 6.58 9.91
N ARG A 65 15.22 7.91 10.06
CA ARG A 65 16.32 8.70 10.66
C ARG A 65 16.63 8.27 12.08
N SER A 66 15.61 7.83 12.81
CA SER A 66 15.72 7.34 14.19
C SER A 66 16.11 5.85 14.27
N GLY A 67 16.57 5.25 13.17
CA GLY A 67 17.05 3.88 13.13
C GLY A 67 15.98 2.81 12.90
N TRP A 68 14.70 3.20 12.76
CA TRP A 68 13.64 2.25 12.41
C TRP A 68 13.89 1.67 11.01
N LYS A 69 13.39 0.47 10.78
CA LYS A 69 13.39 -0.19 9.48
C LYS A 69 11.97 -0.41 9.00
N ILE A 70 11.82 -0.57 7.69
CA ILE A 70 10.54 -0.93 7.05
C ILE A 70 10.65 -2.36 6.56
N LEU A 71 9.62 -3.16 6.83
CA LEU A 71 9.48 -4.46 6.18
C LEU A 71 9.02 -4.26 4.73
N ALA A 72 9.78 -4.69 3.73
CA ALA A 72 9.50 -4.38 2.32
C ALA A 72 9.68 -5.60 1.41
N LYS A 73 8.77 -5.80 0.43
CA LYS A 73 8.96 -6.81 -0.62
C LYS A 73 10.07 -6.36 -1.59
N ARG A 74 10.18 -5.05 -1.80
CA ARG A 74 11.18 -4.40 -2.64
C ARG A 74 12.02 -3.40 -1.84
N PRO A 75 13.07 -3.87 -1.13
CA PRO A 75 13.89 -3.01 -0.26
C PRO A 75 14.66 -1.93 -1.03
N ASP A 76 14.88 -2.14 -2.33
CA ASP A 76 15.56 -1.24 -3.26
C ASP A 76 14.81 0.08 -3.51
N LEU A 77 13.51 0.12 -3.17
CA LEU A 77 12.69 1.34 -3.20
C LEU A 77 12.95 2.28 -2.02
N TYR A 78 13.71 1.83 -1.04
CA TYR A 78 13.97 2.54 0.20
C TYR A 78 15.45 2.97 0.28
N PRO A 79 15.76 3.96 1.13
CA PRO A 79 17.13 4.35 1.40
C PRO A 79 17.97 3.16 1.90
N SER A 80 19.26 3.13 1.56
CA SER A 80 20.14 2.02 1.95
C SER A 80 20.12 1.75 3.46
N GLY A 81 19.99 0.48 3.83
CA GLY A 81 19.93 0.05 5.23
C GLY A 81 18.64 0.39 5.97
N THR A 82 17.63 1.00 5.34
CA THR A 82 16.35 1.34 6.02
C THR A 82 15.23 0.34 5.78
N ALA A 83 15.39 -0.59 4.84
CA ALA A 83 14.43 -1.65 4.58
C ALA A 83 15.01 -3.04 4.84
N ILE A 84 14.18 -3.95 5.31
CA ILE A 84 14.49 -5.36 5.51
C ILE A 84 13.48 -6.23 4.75
N VAL A 85 13.90 -7.42 4.34
CA VAL A 85 13.04 -8.40 3.68
C VAL A 85 12.88 -9.61 4.60
N ASP A 86 11.63 -9.97 4.90
CA ASP A 86 11.27 -11.25 5.50
C ASP A 86 10.41 -12.03 4.51
N SER A 87 11.05 -12.92 3.76
CA SER A 87 10.38 -13.75 2.76
C SER A 87 9.31 -14.67 3.36
N ALA A 88 9.50 -15.13 4.60
CA ALA A 88 8.55 -16.00 5.28
C ALA A 88 7.29 -15.22 5.66
N TYR A 89 7.44 -14.02 6.21
CA TYR A 89 6.32 -13.11 6.46
C TYR A 89 5.53 -12.85 5.16
N PHE A 90 6.20 -12.52 4.06
CA PHE A 90 5.50 -12.18 2.81
C PHE A 90 4.84 -13.39 2.13
N ALA A 91 5.38 -14.59 2.32
CA ALA A 91 4.72 -15.82 1.87
C ALA A 91 3.43 -16.07 2.66
N GLN A 92 3.47 -15.93 4.00
CA GLN A 92 2.30 -16.08 4.86
C GLN A 92 1.25 -15.00 4.62
N GLU A 93 1.69 -13.75 4.43
CA GLU A 93 0.80 -12.65 4.04
C GLU A 93 0.12 -12.96 2.70
N SER A 94 0.85 -13.46 1.71
CA SER A 94 0.28 -13.80 0.41
C SER A 94 -0.75 -14.93 0.52
N ALA A 95 -0.49 -15.94 1.34
CA ALA A 95 -1.46 -17.00 1.65
C ALA A 95 -2.72 -16.44 2.36
N LEU A 96 -2.54 -15.48 3.28
CA LEU A 96 -3.65 -14.80 3.95
C LEU A 96 -4.49 -13.99 2.95
N LEU A 97 -3.85 -13.27 2.04
CA LEU A 97 -4.55 -12.53 0.98
C LEU A 97 -5.38 -13.46 0.09
N GLN A 98 -4.82 -14.60 -0.31
CA GLN A 98 -5.53 -15.60 -1.10
C GLN A 98 -6.71 -16.21 -0.33
N LYS A 99 -6.51 -16.60 0.94
CA LYS A 99 -7.56 -17.17 1.81
C LYS A 99 -8.78 -16.26 1.90
N TYR A 100 -8.57 -14.96 2.01
CA TYR A 100 -9.64 -13.99 2.19
C TYR A 100 -10.11 -13.31 0.90
N GLY A 101 -9.50 -13.61 -0.26
CA GLY A 101 -9.74 -12.86 -1.50
C GLY A 101 -9.36 -11.38 -1.38
N ALA A 102 -8.47 -11.05 -0.45
CA ALA A 102 -8.09 -9.68 -0.12
C ALA A 102 -7.06 -9.14 -1.12
N VAL A 103 -7.19 -7.86 -1.46
CA VAL A 103 -6.25 -7.14 -2.32
C VAL A 103 -5.68 -5.93 -1.58
N ARG A 104 -4.41 -5.61 -1.84
CA ARG A 104 -3.78 -4.39 -1.33
C ARG A 104 -4.14 -3.21 -2.23
N LEU A 105 -4.62 -2.12 -1.65
CA LEU A 105 -4.91 -0.86 -2.34
C LEU A 105 -4.27 0.29 -1.57
N GLY A 106 -3.11 0.77 -2.05
CA GLY A 106 -2.36 1.85 -1.43
C GLY A 106 -1.92 1.52 0.01
N LEU A 107 -2.52 2.20 0.99
CA LEU A 107 -2.18 2.10 2.42
C LEU A 107 -2.99 1.04 3.19
N SER A 108 -3.89 0.31 2.54
CA SER A 108 -4.80 -0.60 3.24
C SER A 108 -5.16 -1.84 2.42
N TYR A 109 -5.95 -2.72 3.05
CA TYR A 109 -6.51 -3.90 2.42
C TYR A 109 -7.98 -3.69 2.07
N HIS A 110 -8.39 -4.31 0.96
CA HIS A 110 -9.77 -4.39 0.54
C HIS A 110 -10.14 -5.86 0.37
N ILE A 111 -11.28 -6.24 0.95
CA ILE A 111 -11.89 -7.55 0.77
C ILE A 111 -13.16 -7.30 -0.05
N PRO A 112 -13.22 -7.74 -1.33
CA PRO A 112 -14.43 -7.64 -2.11
C PRO A 112 -15.56 -8.38 -1.41
N ALA A 113 -16.75 -7.78 -1.36
CA ALA A 113 -17.92 -8.49 -0.86
C ALA A 113 -18.16 -9.74 -1.71
N ALA A 114 -18.50 -10.87 -1.07
CA ALA A 114 -18.98 -12.03 -1.80
C ALA A 114 -20.17 -11.58 -2.65
N GLY A 115 -20.11 -11.77 -3.96
CA GLY A 115 -21.00 -11.13 -4.93
C GLY A 115 -22.49 -11.14 -4.55
N SER A 116 -23.23 -10.16 -5.09
CA SER A 116 -24.65 -9.83 -4.84
C SER A 116 -25.68 -10.97 -4.96
N ALA A 117 -25.25 -12.20 -5.26
CA ALA A 117 -26.09 -13.39 -5.36
C ALA A 117 -26.39 -14.03 -3.99
N GLN A 118 -25.68 -13.67 -2.90
CA GLN A 118 -26.04 -14.14 -1.56
C GLN A 118 -27.06 -13.21 -0.89
N PRO A 119 -28.09 -13.74 -0.21
CA PRO A 119 -29.02 -12.91 0.55
C PRO A 119 -28.25 -12.15 1.64
N ALA A 120 -28.58 -10.87 1.81
CA ALA A 120 -27.96 -10.02 2.82
C ALA A 120 -28.02 -10.70 4.20
N SER A 121 -26.86 -10.99 4.79
CA SER A 121 -26.81 -11.61 6.11
C SER A 121 -27.17 -10.57 7.17
N ILE A 122 -28.34 -10.69 7.79
CA ILE A 122 -28.78 -9.78 8.85
C ILE A 122 -28.55 -10.47 10.19
N ALA A 123 -27.85 -9.78 11.09
CA ALA A 123 -27.79 -10.16 12.50
C ALA A 123 -28.25 -9.01 13.38
N SER A 124 -29.06 -9.32 14.39
CA SER A 124 -29.45 -8.38 15.42
C SER A 124 -28.49 -8.50 16.60
N LEU A 125 -27.71 -7.46 16.83
CA LEU A 125 -26.78 -7.36 17.95
C LEU A 125 -27.40 -6.48 19.03
N THR A 126 -27.59 -7.02 20.23
CA THR A 126 -28.13 -6.27 21.38
C THR A 126 -26.99 -5.89 22.31
N ILE A 127 -26.72 -4.60 22.43
CA ILE A 127 -25.70 -4.05 23.33
C ILE A 127 -26.39 -3.55 24.59
N ALA A 128 -26.18 -4.25 25.71
CA ALA A 128 -26.58 -3.78 27.03
C ALA A 128 -25.40 -3.03 27.67
N LEU A 129 -25.53 -1.71 27.82
CA LEU A 129 -24.57 -0.90 28.58
C LEU A 129 -25.20 -0.56 29.92
N SER A 130 -24.48 -0.78 31.02
CA SER A 130 -24.96 -0.52 32.40
C SER A 130 -25.39 0.92 32.65
N GLN A 131 -24.92 1.86 31.83
CA GLN A 131 -25.23 3.28 31.91
C GLN A 131 -26.46 3.70 31.09
N LEU A 132 -27.08 2.77 30.34
CA LEU A 132 -28.26 3.06 29.53
C LEU A 132 -29.50 2.39 30.12
N PRO A 133 -30.65 3.10 30.13
CA PRO A 133 -31.89 2.57 30.69
C PRO A 133 -32.50 1.44 29.86
N GLN A 134 -32.11 1.31 28.58
CA GLN A 134 -32.55 0.23 27.70
C GLN A 134 -31.40 -0.26 26.80
N PRO A 135 -31.33 -1.57 26.48
CA PRO A 135 -30.36 -2.10 25.54
C PRO A 135 -30.53 -1.50 24.13
N ILE A 136 -29.41 -1.21 23.47
CA ILE A 136 -29.41 -0.78 22.07
C ILE A 136 -29.47 -2.01 21.17
N ARG A 137 -30.46 -2.08 20.27
CA ARG A 137 -30.54 -3.12 19.23
C ARG A 137 -30.01 -2.58 17.91
N LEU A 138 -29.01 -3.24 17.36
CA LEU A 138 -28.40 -2.93 16.07
C LEU A 138 -28.70 -4.05 15.08
N ASN A 139 -29.35 -3.72 13.96
CA ASN A 139 -29.50 -4.64 12.84
C ASN A 139 -28.35 -4.43 11.87
N VAL A 140 -27.44 -5.38 11.83
CA VAL A 140 -26.24 -5.33 11.01
C VAL A 140 -26.48 -6.14 9.75
N GLN A 141 -26.60 -5.46 8.62
CA GLN A 141 -26.60 -6.09 7.31
C GLN A 141 -25.17 -6.48 6.92
N ASN A 142 -25.06 -7.59 6.19
CA ASN A 142 -23.80 -8.16 5.73
C ASN A 142 -22.80 -8.43 6.86
N ILE A 143 -23.29 -8.98 7.98
CA ILE A 143 -22.42 -9.32 9.13
C ILE A 143 -21.31 -10.30 8.77
N ARG A 144 -21.55 -11.19 7.79
CA ARG A 144 -20.52 -12.12 7.29
C ARG A 144 -19.29 -11.38 6.75
N ASP A 145 -19.50 -10.33 5.96
CA ASP A 145 -18.41 -9.51 5.42
C ASP A 145 -17.63 -8.85 6.57
N LEU A 146 -18.33 -8.31 7.58
CA LEU A 146 -17.69 -7.69 8.74
C LEU A 146 -16.90 -8.68 9.58
N LEU A 147 -17.40 -9.91 9.74
CA LEU A 147 -16.68 -10.99 10.42
C LEU A 147 -15.44 -11.39 9.64
N GLN A 148 -15.54 -11.51 8.32
CA GLN A 148 -14.42 -11.84 7.45
C GLN A 148 -13.34 -10.75 7.51
N GLU A 149 -13.73 -9.47 7.45
CA GLU A 149 -12.81 -8.33 7.64
C GLU A 149 -12.14 -8.35 9.02
N ALA A 150 -12.92 -8.58 10.08
CA ALA A 150 -12.41 -8.64 11.45
C ALA A 150 -11.40 -9.78 11.64
N GLN A 151 -11.69 -10.98 11.10
CA GLN A 151 -10.81 -12.14 11.14
C GLN A 151 -9.52 -11.89 10.36
N PHE A 152 -9.62 -11.36 9.13
CA PHE A 152 -8.45 -11.01 8.33
C PHE A 152 -7.55 -10.01 9.05
N GLU A 153 -8.10 -8.92 9.60
CA GLU A 153 -7.33 -7.93 10.35
C GLU A 153 -6.66 -8.55 11.60
N SER A 154 -7.31 -9.52 12.25
CA SER A 154 -6.75 -10.24 13.41
C SER A 154 -5.58 -11.14 13.01
N GLU A 155 -5.74 -11.94 11.96
CA GLU A 155 -4.69 -12.82 11.44
C GLU A 155 -3.50 -12.01 10.91
N LEU A 156 -3.75 -10.91 10.21
CA LEU A 156 -2.71 -10.01 9.71
C LEU A 156 -1.91 -9.37 10.86
N ARG A 157 -2.57 -8.91 11.91
CA ARG A 157 -1.89 -8.34 13.10
C ARG A 157 -1.12 -9.41 13.86
N SER A 158 -1.64 -10.63 13.93
CA SER A 158 -0.95 -11.78 14.53
C SER A 158 0.31 -12.13 13.75
N LEU A 159 0.25 -12.09 12.42
CA LEU A 159 1.40 -12.29 11.54
C LEU A 159 2.50 -11.23 11.77
N PHE A 160 2.11 -9.96 11.99
CA PHE A 160 3.05 -8.88 12.29
C PHE A 160 3.42 -8.74 13.78
N ALA A 161 2.79 -9.52 14.66
CA ALA A 161 2.96 -9.42 16.11
C ALA A 161 4.43 -9.54 16.59
N PRO A 162 5.29 -10.40 16.00
CA PRO A 162 6.71 -10.47 16.38
C PRO A 162 7.45 -9.14 16.23
N TYR A 163 7.00 -8.28 15.31
CA TYR A 163 7.55 -6.94 15.07
C TYR A 163 6.88 -5.86 15.92
N LEU A 164 5.59 -6.04 16.22
CA LEU A 164 4.75 -5.06 16.91
C LEU A 164 4.90 -5.11 18.44
N LEU A 165 4.89 -6.31 19.02
CA LEU A 165 4.75 -6.54 20.47
C LEU A 165 6.08 -6.48 21.23
N ARG A 166 7.00 -5.65 20.75
CA ARG A 166 8.25 -5.38 21.45
C ARG A 166 8.04 -4.37 22.56
N ARG A 167 8.59 -4.62 23.74
CA ARG A 167 8.39 -3.80 24.95
C ARG A 167 8.79 -2.33 24.76
N ASP A 168 9.81 -2.09 23.94
CA ASP A 168 10.42 -0.79 23.68
C ASP A 168 9.85 -0.08 22.44
N ARG A 169 8.94 -0.72 21.70
CA ARG A 169 8.40 -0.18 20.46
C ARG A 169 7.12 0.63 20.72
N PRO A 170 7.12 1.96 20.53
CA PRO A 170 5.88 2.72 20.57
C PRO A 170 4.95 2.33 19.42
N LEU A 171 3.64 2.31 19.68
CA LEU A 171 2.65 2.20 18.62
C LEU A 171 2.66 3.49 17.78
N THR A 172 2.62 3.32 16.47
CA THR A 172 2.58 4.41 15.49
C THR A 172 1.22 4.45 14.83
N ASN A 173 0.84 5.61 14.28
CA ASN A 173 -0.38 5.72 13.47
C ASN A 173 -0.36 4.75 12.27
N TRP A 174 0.83 4.41 11.76
CA TRP A 174 1.01 3.46 10.67
C TRP A 174 0.62 2.03 11.02
N ASP A 175 0.75 1.62 12.28
CA ASP A 175 0.34 0.27 12.73
C ASP A 175 -1.16 0.06 12.54
N THR A 176 -1.94 1.10 12.81
CA THR A 176 -3.38 1.03 12.60
C THR A 176 -3.72 1.16 11.12
N THR A 177 -3.11 2.11 10.40
CA THR A 177 -3.43 2.34 8.98
C THR A 177 -3.06 1.16 8.09
N LEU A 178 -1.84 0.65 8.20
CA LEU A 178 -1.28 -0.38 7.31
C LEU A 178 -1.76 -1.80 7.65
N LEU A 179 -2.31 -2.03 8.85
CA LEU A 179 -2.80 -3.34 9.29
C LEU A 179 -4.32 -3.35 9.50
N SER A 180 -5.04 -2.55 8.70
CA SER A 180 -6.51 -2.50 8.70
C SER A 180 -7.08 -2.62 7.29
N VAL A 181 -8.27 -3.21 7.23
CA VAL A 181 -9.17 -3.18 6.09
C VAL A 181 -9.93 -1.86 6.12
N THR A 182 -9.97 -1.14 5.02
CA THR A 182 -10.80 0.07 4.91
C THR A 182 -11.76 -0.06 3.76
N ASN A 183 -13.05 0.18 4.02
CA ASN A 183 -13.98 0.53 2.96
C ASN A 183 -13.75 1.98 2.60
N PHE A 184 -12.91 2.23 1.59
CA PHE A 184 -12.87 3.51 0.87
C PHE A 184 -12.87 4.77 1.76
N LEU A 185 -12.28 4.72 2.96
CA LEU A 185 -11.91 5.94 3.66
C LEU A 185 -10.82 6.54 2.81
N SER A 186 -11.25 7.60 2.16
CA SER A 186 -10.95 7.86 0.78
C SER A 186 -9.46 8.01 0.59
N TYR A 187 -8.98 7.43 -0.52
CA TYR A 187 -7.73 7.90 -1.08
C TYR A 187 -7.72 9.44 -1.11
N GLU A 188 -8.86 10.14 -1.12
CA GLU A 188 -9.06 11.60 -0.99
C GLU A 188 -8.88 12.20 0.43
N HIS A 189 -9.33 11.58 1.53
CA HIS A 189 -9.07 12.09 2.90
C HIS A 189 -7.62 11.84 3.32
N LEU A 190 -7.00 10.85 2.72
CA LEU A 190 -5.56 10.69 2.72
C LEU A 190 -4.95 11.65 1.69
N ALA A 191 -5.41 11.73 0.44
CA ALA A 191 -4.87 12.58 -0.64
C ALA A 191 -5.12 14.08 -0.50
N ASP A 192 -5.75 14.54 0.59
CA ASP A 192 -5.51 15.85 1.19
C ASP A 192 -4.07 15.95 1.80
N PHE A 193 -3.12 15.23 1.18
CA PHE A 193 -1.68 15.25 1.39
C PHE A 193 -1.03 16.46 0.71
N THR A 194 -1.69 17.62 0.73
CA THR A 194 -1.27 18.89 0.10
C THR A 194 0.09 19.42 0.59
N ASN A 195 0.63 18.84 1.67
CA ASN A 195 2.05 18.91 1.97
C ASN A 195 2.71 17.56 1.63
N ILE A 196 3.03 17.34 0.35
CA ILE A 196 3.97 16.28 -0.04
C ILE A 196 5.31 16.67 0.58
N VAL A 197 5.57 16.17 1.78
CA VAL A 197 6.93 16.18 2.34
C VAL A 197 7.77 15.44 1.33
N VAL A 198 8.59 16.17 0.60
CA VAL A 198 9.51 15.56 -0.37
C VAL A 198 10.50 14.78 0.48
N PRO A 199 10.59 13.44 0.32
CA PRO A 199 11.59 12.68 1.04
C PRO A 199 12.96 13.26 0.70
N SER A 200 13.77 13.53 1.71
CA SER A 200 15.14 14.01 1.47
C SER A 200 16.05 12.90 0.94
N TYR A 201 15.62 11.65 1.12
CA TYR A 201 16.35 10.48 0.67
C TYR A 201 16.07 10.10 -0.77
N ARG A 202 17.09 9.54 -1.41
CA ARG A 202 16.98 8.85 -2.70
C ARG A 202 16.87 7.34 -2.45
N PRO A 203 16.00 6.62 -3.19
CA PRO A 203 16.00 5.15 -3.16
C PRO A 203 17.37 4.59 -3.52
N SER A 204 17.78 3.48 -2.91
CA SER A 204 19.08 2.85 -3.22
C SER A 204 19.20 2.46 -4.70
N ALA A 205 18.10 2.06 -5.34
CA ALA A 205 18.04 1.81 -6.78
C ALA A 205 18.39 3.03 -7.66
N PHE A 206 18.22 4.25 -7.13
CA PHE A 206 18.61 5.49 -7.81
C PHE A 206 20.10 5.79 -7.64
N GLU A 207 20.66 5.51 -6.47
CA GLU A 207 22.08 5.76 -6.17
C GLU A 207 22.99 4.70 -6.81
N GLN A 208 22.54 3.45 -6.84
CA GLN A 208 23.26 2.30 -7.38
C GLN A 208 22.38 1.57 -8.42
N PRO A 209 22.21 2.19 -9.61
CA PRO A 209 21.33 1.65 -10.63
C PRO A 209 21.92 0.38 -11.23
N ILE A 210 21.05 -0.60 -11.50
CA ILE A 210 21.47 -1.85 -12.19
C ILE A 210 21.74 -1.65 -13.67
N ALA A 211 21.30 -0.53 -14.24
CA ALA A 211 21.60 -0.12 -15.60
C ALA A 211 21.51 1.40 -15.71
N THR A 212 22.33 1.95 -16.60
CA THR A 212 22.26 3.35 -17.00
C THR A 212 21.60 3.46 -18.38
N CYS A 213 21.15 4.67 -18.71
CA CYS A 213 20.63 4.98 -20.03
C CYS A 213 21.16 6.35 -20.46
N ASP A 214 21.36 6.53 -21.76
CA ASP A 214 21.69 7.83 -22.32
C ASP A 214 20.60 8.87 -21.98
N PRO A 215 20.94 10.17 -21.99
CA PRO A 215 19.96 11.23 -21.77
C PRO A 215 18.78 11.10 -22.73
N HIS A 216 17.56 11.28 -22.22
CA HIS A 216 16.34 11.07 -23.00
C HIS A 216 15.16 11.88 -22.48
N VAL A 217 14.10 11.96 -23.30
CA VAL A 217 12.76 12.36 -22.87
C VAL A 217 12.01 11.11 -22.42
N GLY A 218 11.67 11.07 -21.13
CA GLY A 218 10.91 9.97 -20.54
C GLY A 218 9.41 10.19 -20.71
N VAL A 219 8.68 9.15 -21.09
CA VAL A 219 7.22 9.21 -21.23
C VAL A 219 6.61 8.02 -20.54
N GLN A 220 5.63 8.24 -19.66
CA GLN A 220 4.80 7.18 -19.09
C GLN A 220 3.40 7.26 -19.68
N LEU A 221 2.96 6.19 -20.36
CA LEU A 221 1.61 6.12 -20.94
C LEU A 221 0.80 5.06 -20.18
N ARG A 222 -0.14 5.50 -19.35
CA ARG A 222 -0.98 4.60 -18.56
C ARG A 222 -2.09 3.99 -19.42
N SER A 223 -2.23 2.67 -19.33
CA SER A 223 -3.38 1.92 -19.84
C SER A 223 -3.92 1.04 -18.70
N ARG A 224 -5.04 1.43 -18.13
CA ARG A 224 -5.78 0.74 -17.06
C ARG A 224 -7.01 0.04 -17.66
N SER A 225 -7.41 -1.03 -16.99
CA SER A 225 -8.66 -1.76 -17.24
C SER A 225 -9.90 -0.86 -17.19
N GLU A 226 -11.02 -1.36 -17.70
CA GLU A 226 -12.34 -0.71 -17.77
C GLU A 226 -12.85 -0.07 -16.46
N TRP A 227 -12.30 -0.46 -15.31
CA TRP A 227 -12.64 0.04 -13.99
C TRP A 227 -12.11 1.47 -13.67
N SER A 228 -11.19 2.02 -14.47
CA SER A 228 -10.68 3.41 -14.27
C SER A 228 -10.20 4.05 -15.58
N PRO A 229 -11.08 4.22 -16.58
CA PRO A 229 -10.70 4.73 -17.90
C PRO A 229 -10.28 6.21 -17.86
N ASP A 230 -10.75 6.96 -16.87
CA ASP A 230 -10.37 8.34 -16.55
C ASP A 230 -8.90 8.47 -16.10
N ARG A 231 -8.22 7.36 -15.81
CA ARG A 231 -6.79 7.36 -15.49
C ARG A 231 -5.90 7.00 -16.69
N ASN A 232 -6.51 6.73 -17.84
CA ASN A 232 -5.78 6.42 -19.07
C ASN A 232 -5.17 7.69 -19.67
N SER A 233 -3.98 7.52 -20.23
CA SER A 233 -3.36 8.57 -21.03
C SER A 233 -4.11 8.73 -22.36
N ASN A 234 -4.08 9.94 -22.95
CA ASN A 234 -4.36 10.10 -24.37
C ASN A 234 -3.02 9.92 -25.11
N PRO A 235 -2.73 8.74 -25.70
CA PRO A 235 -1.39 8.44 -26.20
C PRO A 235 -0.99 9.37 -27.34
N GLN A 236 -1.90 9.66 -28.28
CA GLN A 236 -1.64 10.55 -29.41
C GLN A 236 -1.20 11.94 -28.94
N ARG A 237 -1.91 12.53 -27.99
CA ARG A 237 -1.58 13.87 -27.47
C ARG A 237 -0.26 13.87 -26.72
N VAL A 238 -0.05 12.93 -25.80
CA VAL A 238 1.19 12.83 -25.01
C VAL A 238 2.40 12.59 -25.92
N LEU A 239 2.28 11.70 -26.90
CA LEU A 239 3.35 11.38 -27.84
C LEU A 239 3.66 12.54 -28.80
N THR A 240 2.66 13.34 -29.17
CA THR A 240 2.89 14.56 -29.97
C THR A 240 3.79 15.52 -29.20
N TRP A 241 3.48 15.78 -27.93
CA TRP A 241 4.30 16.63 -27.07
C TRP A 241 5.67 16.04 -26.77
N ALA A 242 5.75 14.72 -26.57
CA ALA A 242 7.02 14.02 -26.38
C ALA A 242 7.93 14.20 -27.60
N LYS A 243 7.39 14.01 -28.81
CA LYS A 243 8.14 14.19 -30.08
C LYS A 243 8.62 15.62 -30.27
N GLN A 244 7.78 16.61 -29.97
CA GLN A 244 8.17 18.02 -30.02
C GLN A 244 9.30 18.33 -29.04
N ALA A 245 9.18 17.89 -27.79
CA ALA A 245 10.21 18.10 -26.78
C ALA A 245 11.51 17.36 -27.11
N ALA A 246 11.43 16.11 -27.55
CA ALA A 246 12.56 15.29 -27.97
C ALA A 246 13.31 15.93 -29.14
N ALA A 247 12.59 16.42 -30.16
CA ALA A 247 13.18 17.13 -31.28
C ALA A 247 13.88 18.42 -30.85
N HIS A 248 13.24 19.22 -29.97
CA HIS A 248 13.82 20.46 -29.45
C HIS A 248 15.09 20.22 -28.63
N LEU A 249 15.08 19.17 -27.78
CA LEU A 249 16.22 18.81 -26.94
C LEU A 249 17.28 17.97 -27.67
N GLN A 250 17.01 17.51 -28.89
CA GLN A 250 17.83 16.56 -29.64
C GLN A 250 18.09 15.26 -28.86
N LEU A 251 17.06 14.76 -28.18
CA LEU A 251 17.13 13.56 -27.33
C LEU A 251 16.19 12.47 -27.84
N PRO A 252 16.54 11.19 -27.65
CA PRO A 252 15.61 10.09 -27.92
C PRO A 252 14.44 10.10 -26.93
N ILE A 253 13.35 9.42 -27.31
CA ILE A 253 12.20 9.14 -26.43
C ILE A 253 12.37 7.73 -25.85
N LEU A 254 12.12 7.59 -24.55
CA LEU A 254 12.02 6.30 -23.86
C LEU A 254 10.65 6.17 -23.19
N ILE A 255 9.92 5.10 -23.52
CA ILE A 255 8.63 4.79 -22.91
C ILE A 255 8.83 3.95 -21.64
N TYR A 256 8.34 4.45 -20.52
CA TYR A 256 8.35 3.80 -19.21
C TYR A 256 7.04 3.05 -18.94
N GLY A 257 7.14 1.88 -18.32
CA GLY A 257 6.01 1.12 -17.82
C GLY A 257 6.08 -0.37 -18.10
N HIS A 258 5.33 -1.13 -17.29
CA HIS A 258 5.19 -2.57 -17.47
C HIS A 258 4.29 -2.89 -18.67
N PRO A 259 4.61 -3.90 -19.52
CA PRO A 259 3.80 -4.24 -20.69
C PRO A 259 2.33 -4.55 -20.39
N GLN A 260 2.01 -5.02 -19.18
CA GLN A 260 0.64 -5.33 -18.76
C GLN A 260 -0.16 -4.12 -18.25
N GLY A 261 0.45 -2.93 -18.09
CA GLY A 261 -0.21 -1.77 -17.50
C GLY A 261 0.13 -0.43 -18.15
N ALA A 262 0.86 -0.47 -19.25
CA ALA A 262 1.26 0.70 -20.03
C ALA A 262 0.87 0.52 -21.49
N TYR A 263 0.58 1.63 -22.15
CA TYR A 263 0.46 1.65 -23.60
C TYR A 263 1.87 1.76 -24.21
N LEU A 264 2.26 0.76 -25.01
CA LEU A 264 3.57 0.67 -25.65
C LEU A 264 3.42 0.93 -27.16
N PRO A 265 3.65 2.17 -27.63
CA PRO A 265 3.54 2.49 -29.05
C PRO A 265 4.63 1.80 -29.87
N GLU A 266 4.25 1.29 -31.04
CA GLU A 266 5.19 0.71 -32.00
C GLU A 266 6.24 1.73 -32.46
N GLY A 267 7.45 1.25 -32.72
CA GLY A 267 8.56 2.06 -33.24
C GLY A 267 9.23 2.99 -32.22
N LEU A 268 8.84 2.94 -30.95
CA LEU A 268 9.52 3.63 -29.87
C LEU A 268 10.16 2.63 -28.90
N ILE A 269 11.33 2.97 -28.39
CA ILE A 269 12.04 2.16 -27.41
C ILE A 269 11.29 2.22 -26.09
N HIS A 270 11.07 1.05 -25.47
CA HIS A 270 10.47 0.94 -24.15
C HIS A 270 11.39 0.27 -23.14
N THR A 271 11.22 0.61 -21.86
CA THR A 271 12.04 0.08 -20.76
C THR A 271 11.95 -1.44 -20.64
N ALA A 272 10.81 -2.02 -21.02
CA ALA A 272 10.58 -3.45 -21.06
C ALA A 272 11.35 -4.19 -22.18
N ASP A 273 11.82 -3.49 -23.23
CA ASP A 273 12.66 -4.10 -24.29
C ASP A 273 13.98 -4.63 -23.71
N ARG A 274 14.40 -4.04 -22.60
CA ARG A 274 15.63 -4.38 -21.89
C ARG A 274 15.43 -5.49 -20.86
N GLY A 275 14.28 -6.18 -20.91
CA GLY A 275 13.87 -7.26 -20.00
C GLY A 275 12.86 -6.81 -18.95
N VAL A 276 12.06 -7.73 -18.42
CA VAL A 276 11.06 -7.42 -17.36
C VAL A 276 11.56 -7.72 -15.96
N GLU A 277 12.60 -8.55 -15.84
CA GLU A 277 13.25 -8.82 -14.56
C GLU A 277 13.87 -7.53 -14.02
N ASN A 278 13.58 -7.20 -12.76
CA ASN A 278 14.02 -5.97 -12.09
C ASN A 278 13.64 -4.69 -12.83
N LEU A 279 12.57 -4.70 -13.65
CA LEU A 279 12.15 -3.55 -14.47
C LEU A 279 12.04 -2.27 -13.64
N LEU A 280 11.42 -2.33 -12.47
CA LEU A 280 11.28 -1.17 -11.58
C LEU A 280 12.63 -0.60 -11.14
N ARG A 281 13.57 -1.46 -10.71
CA ARG A 281 14.91 -1.05 -10.32
C ARG A 281 15.68 -0.43 -11.48
N ARG A 282 15.48 -0.97 -12.69
CA ARG A 282 16.04 -0.42 -13.93
C ARG A 282 15.47 0.96 -14.26
N GLU A 283 14.15 1.10 -14.20
CA GLU A 283 13.45 2.36 -14.47
C GLU A 283 13.86 3.46 -13.50
N LEU A 284 14.06 3.13 -12.22
CA LEU A 284 14.60 4.07 -11.24
C LEU A 284 16.01 4.54 -11.60
N GLY A 285 16.86 3.65 -12.12
CA GLY A 285 18.16 4.04 -12.64
C GLY A 285 18.08 4.94 -13.87
N PHE A 286 17.18 4.63 -14.80
CA PHE A 286 16.97 5.44 -16.01
C PHE A 286 16.42 6.82 -15.69
N CYS A 287 15.64 6.97 -14.62
CA CYS A 287 15.18 8.27 -14.14
C CYS A 287 16.33 9.22 -13.78
N GLY A 288 17.54 8.71 -13.50
CA GLY A 288 18.73 9.53 -13.28
C GLY A 288 19.24 10.27 -14.55
N SER A 289 18.91 9.77 -15.75
CA SER A 289 19.30 10.39 -17.02
C SER A 289 18.17 11.09 -17.78
N VAL A 290 16.94 11.02 -17.27
CA VAL A 290 15.80 11.77 -17.82
C VAL A 290 16.08 13.27 -17.79
N ARG A 291 15.83 13.96 -18.92
CA ARG A 291 15.92 15.42 -19.02
C ARG A 291 14.56 16.10 -18.94
N LEU A 292 13.53 15.42 -19.42
CA LEU A 292 12.14 15.82 -19.31
C LEU A 292 11.29 14.56 -19.15
N CYS A 293 10.37 14.56 -18.20
CA CYS A 293 9.43 13.46 -17.97
C CYS A 293 8.00 13.91 -18.23
N LEU A 294 7.32 13.27 -19.17
CA LEU A 294 5.89 13.46 -19.42
C LEU A 294 5.12 12.31 -18.77
N ARG A 295 4.26 12.63 -17.81
CA ARG A 295 3.45 11.64 -17.09
C ARG A 295 2.00 12.12 -16.96
N PRO A 296 1.01 11.22 -17.03
CA PRO A 296 -0.38 11.56 -16.77
C PRO A 296 -0.61 11.79 -15.27
N ILE A 297 -1.22 12.93 -14.94
CA ILE A 297 -1.77 13.18 -13.59
C ILE A 297 -3.18 12.58 -13.50
N ALA A 298 -4.03 12.88 -14.49
CA ALA A 298 -5.37 12.35 -14.73
C ALA A 298 -5.70 12.40 -16.24
N ALA A 299 -6.83 11.86 -16.71
CA ALA A 299 -7.23 11.96 -18.12
C ALA A 299 -7.16 13.42 -18.61
N GLY A 300 -6.28 13.66 -19.58
CA GLY A 300 -6.13 14.98 -20.21
C GLY A 300 -5.26 16.00 -19.46
N GLN A 301 -4.66 15.64 -18.31
CA GLN A 301 -3.73 16.49 -17.55
C GLN A 301 -2.32 15.86 -17.53
N ILE A 302 -1.33 16.66 -17.93
CA ILE A 302 0.10 16.36 -17.79
C ILE A 302 0.69 17.27 -16.73
#